data_AF-A0A5B0R7I7-F1
#
_entry.id   AF-A0A5B0R7I7-F1
#
_cell.length_a   1.000
_cell.length_b   1.000
_cell.length_c   1.000
_cell.angle_alpha   90.00
_cell.angle_beta   90.00
_cell.angle_gamma   90.00
#
_symmetry.space_group_name_H-M   'P 1'
#
loop_
_entity.id
_entity.type
_entity.pdbx_description
1 polymer ?
#
loop_
_entity_poly.entity_id
_entity_poly.type
_entity_poly.pdbx_seq_one_letter_code
_entity_poly.pdbx_strand_id
1 'polypeptide(L)'
;MTGRQPGNHPQYPYYPKQNSNPNPFPNRWPPPPQLTREQHLENQRRSEERRRRYQESLPAPHERHRPQRHHEEQRRYNHEIQQQNQLKKQQEKEERQRKHQEKQHQEQLAKQERKHQKELKQQQQKEERERKQQERQEQQKLEKQERQRQNQLKQQQEKEERQRKQQLERQEKQHQNQIKQQQEKEERQRKQQLEKQERQRQNQLKQQQKQQQELERQRQNQILQKQKQEQERLAREEARKPKPPPPPPYDKELDEHYYHVDQLLDRTGPLANSSFVTGAAPKDLMRKTCKILVIGAGGLGCEILQNLALLGFADIHVIDMDTIDISNLNRQFLFREQDIGQPKAEVAAKFITARVPKVKVTPHYCKIQDKDDAFYMMFNLVVCGLDSVEARRWINATLVNLVDPENPESLKPLIDGGTEGMFMRLSFRRG
;
A
#
# COMPACT_ATOMS: atom_id res chain seq x y z
N MET A 1 -11.06 -9.56 4.03
CA MET A 1 -11.06 -9.13 2.62
C MET A 1 -9.63 -9.15 2.13
N THR A 2 -9.20 -10.32 1.66
CA THR A 2 -7.84 -10.63 1.22
C THR A 2 -8.00 -11.40 -0.09
N GLY A 3 -7.32 -10.96 -1.15
CA GLY A 3 -7.42 -11.61 -2.45
C GLY A 3 -6.14 -11.45 -3.24
N ARG A 4 -5.43 -12.58 -3.44
CA ARG A 4 -4.69 -12.93 -4.66
C ARG A 4 -4.54 -14.45 -4.70
N GLN A 5 -5.10 -15.06 -5.73
CA GLN A 5 -4.92 -16.46 -6.15
C GLN A 5 -4.62 -16.42 -7.67
N PRO A 6 -3.66 -17.19 -8.19
CA PRO A 6 -3.30 -17.15 -9.60
C PRO A 6 -3.86 -18.34 -10.41
N GLY A 7 -4.37 -18.02 -11.61
CA GLY A 7 -3.93 -18.55 -12.90
C GLY A 7 -4.18 -20.02 -13.26
N ASN A 8 -5.09 -20.24 -14.22
CA ASN A 8 -5.47 -21.54 -14.78
C ASN A 8 -5.01 -21.66 -16.26
N HIS A 9 -4.23 -22.71 -16.57
CA HIS A 9 -4.06 -23.49 -17.83
C HIS A 9 -3.74 -22.83 -19.21
N PRO A 10 -2.95 -23.49 -20.10
CA PRO A 10 -3.34 -24.75 -20.80
C PRO A 10 -2.26 -25.85 -20.95
N GLN A 11 -2.72 -27.07 -21.29
CA GLN A 11 -1.99 -28.33 -21.49
C GLN A 11 -1.15 -28.38 -22.78
N TYR A 12 -0.03 -29.12 -22.78
CA TYR A 12 0.41 -30.10 -23.81
C TYR A 12 1.47 -31.08 -23.22
N PRO A 13 1.61 -32.32 -23.73
CA PRO A 13 2.28 -33.43 -23.05
C PRO A 13 3.79 -33.56 -23.34
N TYR A 14 4.49 -34.18 -22.39
CA TYR A 14 5.95 -34.26 -22.24
C TYR A 14 6.48 -35.66 -22.60
N TYR A 15 7.58 -35.75 -23.37
CA TYR A 15 8.46 -36.93 -23.44
C TYR A 15 9.94 -36.49 -23.35
N PRO A 16 10.84 -37.27 -22.70
CA PRO A 16 12.12 -36.77 -22.20
C PRO A 16 13.32 -36.98 -23.15
N LYS A 17 14.36 -36.14 -22.97
CA LYS A 17 15.61 -36.03 -23.76
C LYS A 17 16.78 -36.88 -23.20
N GLN A 18 17.55 -37.48 -24.14
CA GLN A 18 19.05 -37.53 -24.35
C GLN A 18 20.02 -37.72 -23.15
N ASN A 19 21.26 -38.25 -23.21
CA ASN A 19 22.24 -38.56 -24.28
C ASN A 19 23.43 -39.40 -23.70
N SER A 20 24.06 -40.30 -24.46
CA SER A 20 25.52 -40.33 -24.77
C SER A 20 26.02 -41.69 -25.35
N ASN A 21 26.82 -41.59 -26.41
CA ASN A 21 27.48 -42.59 -27.30
C ASN A 21 28.83 -43.09 -26.67
N PRO A 22 29.68 -44.03 -27.22
CA PRO A 22 29.81 -44.51 -28.61
C PRO A 22 30.16 -45.99 -28.95
N ASN A 23 29.74 -46.37 -30.18
CA ASN A 23 30.22 -47.33 -31.22
C ASN A 23 30.87 -48.69 -30.86
N PRO A 24 30.52 -49.82 -31.56
CA PRO A 24 31.16 -50.15 -32.86
C PRO A 24 30.29 -50.96 -33.89
N PHE A 25 30.66 -50.94 -35.19
CA PHE A 25 30.26 -51.92 -36.24
C PHE A 25 30.88 -53.33 -36.00
N PRO A 26 30.56 -54.46 -36.70
CA PRO A 26 29.98 -54.62 -38.06
C PRO A 26 29.03 -55.86 -38.32
N ASN A 27 28.73 -56.09 -39.61
CA ASN A 27 28.37 -57.37 -40.29
C ASN A 27 26.89 -57.79 -40.45
N ARG A 28 26.33 -57.49 -41.62
CA ARG A 28 25.51 -58.47 -42.38
C ARG A 28 25.67 -58.23 -43.88
N TRP A 29 26.24 -59.21 -44.58
CA TRP A 29 26.19 -59.31 -46.04
C TRP A 29 24.75 -59.67 -46.48
N PRO A 30 24.27 -59.19 -47.64
CA PRO A 30 22.97 -59.61 -48.17
C PRO A 30 23.04 -61.09 -48.64
N PRO A 31 21.93 -61.84 -48.58
CA PRO A 31 21.89 -63.22 -49.06
C PRO A 31 22.06 -63.28 -50.60
N PRO A 32 22.63 -64.37 -51.14
CA PRO A 32 22.83 -64.52 -52.57
C PRO A 32 21.48 -64.64 -53.32
N PRO A 33 21.42 -64.21 -54.60
CA PRO A 33 20.19 -64.20 -55.38
C PRO A 33 19.62 -65.61 -55.56
N GLN A 34 18.31 -65.76 -55.34
CA GLN A 34 17.61 -67.02 -55.53
C GLN A 34 17.52 -67.34 -57.03
N LEU A 35 18.25 -68.36 -57.48
CA LEU A 35 18.20 -68.87 -58.85
C LEU A 35 16.80 -69.42 -59.17
N THR A 36 16.27 -69.09 -60.34
CA THR A 36 14.96 -69.59 -60.77
C THR A 36 15.02 -71.09 -61.13
N ARG A 37 13.87 -71.78 -61.10
CA ARG A 37 13.77 -73.22 -61.37
C ARG A 37 14.39 -73.63 -62.71
N GLU A 38 14.31 -72.77 -63.73
CA GLU A 38 14.99 -72.97 -65.03
C GLU A 38 16.51 -72.93 -64.92
N GLN A 39 17.08 -72.00 -64.15
CA GLN A 39 18.52 -71.91 -63.94
C GLN A 39 19.07 -73.11 -63.14
N HIS A 40 18.24 -73.72 -62.29
CA HIS A 40 18.59 -74.95 -61.58
C HIS A 40 18.62 -76.17 -62.52
N LEU A 41 17.67 -76.27 -63.44
CA LEU A 41 17.61 -77.33 -64.46
C LEU A 41 18.74 -77.19 -65.50
N GLU A 42 19.07 -75.96 -65.91
CA GLU A 42 20.20 -75.68 -66.82
C GLU A 42 21.54 -76.10 -66.22
N ASN A 43 21.74 -75.85 -64.92
CA ASN A 43 22.93 -76.29 -64.19
C ASN A 43 23.00 -77.81 -64.01
N GLN A 44 21.85 -78.49 -63.84
CA GLN A 44 21.79 -79.96 -63.84
C GLN A 44 22.15 -80.53 -65.23
N ARG A 45 21.64 -79.96 -66.33
CA ARG A 45 22.03 -80.38 -67.69
C ARG A 45 23.53 -80.22 -67.93
N ARG A 46 24.12 -79.07 -67.58
CA ARG A 46 25.58 -78.83 -67.71
C ARG A 46 26.44 -79.73 -66.82
N SER A 47 25.87 -80.27 -65.74
CA SER A 47 26.51 -81.27 -64.88
C SER A 47 26.48 -82.66 -65.51
N GLU A 48 25.34 -83.05 -66.09
CA GLU A 48 25.17 -84.33 -66.78
C GLU A 48 25.95 -84.40 -68.10
N GLU A 49 26.02 -83.29 -68.84
CA GLU A 49 26.79 -83.19 -70.09
C GLU A 49 28.31 -83.33 -69.85
N ARG A 50 28.80 -82.82 -68.71
CA ARG A 50 30.19 -83.04 -68.26
C ARG A 50 30.45 -84.49 -67.86
N ARG A 51 29.46 -85.17 -67.29
CA ARG A 51 29.54 -86.61 -66.97
C ARG A 51 29.52 -87.48 -68.23
N ARG A 52 28.73 -87.12 -69.26
CA ARG A 52 28.75 -87.79 -70.57
C ARG A 52 30.09 -87.63 -71.30
N ARG A 53 30.67 -86.42 -71.34
CA ARG A 53 31.98 -86.18 -71.97
C ARG A 53 33.12 -86.97 -71.33
N TYR A 54 33.03 -87.30 -70.05
CA TYR A 54 34.01 -88.16 -69.36
C TYR A 54 33.82 -89.67 -69.62
N GLN A 55 32.65 -90.07 -70.12
CA GLN A 55 32.32 -91.47 -70.41
C GLN A 55 32.56 -91.84 -71.89
N GLU A 56 32.70 -90.85 -72.79
CA GLU A 56 32.98 -91.03 -74.22
C GLU A 56 34.47 -90.93 -74.60
N SER A 57 35.38 -90.66 -73.66
CA SER A 57 36.82 -90.47 -73.93
C SER A 57 37.73 -91.62 -73.44
N LEU A 58 37.22 -92.84 -73.28
CA LEU A 58 38.01 -94.01 -72.93
C LEU A 58 38.09 -94.98 -74.13
N PRO A 59 39.27 -95.22 -74.72
CA PRO A 59 39.42 -96.24 -75.75
C PRO A 59 39.35 -97.66 -75.14
N ALA A 60 38.55 -98.51 -75.79
CA ALA A 60 38.39 -99.94 -75.50
C ALA A 60 39.66 -100.75 -75.81
N PRO A 61 39.94 -101.85 -75.08
CA PRO A 61 41.13 -102.66 -75.30
C PRO A 61 40.86 -103.76 -76.34
N HIS A 62 41.63 -103.78 -77.42
CA HIS A 62 41.69 -104.92 -78.33
C HIS A 62 42.92 -105.81 -78.05
N GLU A 63 42.57 -107.07 -77.88
CA GLU A 63 43.36 -108.29 -77.70
C GLU A 63 44.53 -108.46 -78.69
N ARG A 64 45.64 -109.02 -78.20
CA ARG A 64 46.52 -109.86 -79.01
C ARG A 64 46.55 -111.28 -78.45
N HIS A 65 46.11 -112.20 -79.29
CA HIS A 65 46.54 -113.60 -79.40
C HIS A 65 48.06 -113.77 -79.16
N ARG A 66 48.60 -114.88 -78.64
CA ARG A 66 48.35 -116.31 -78.93
C ARG A 66 48.97 -117.19 -77.83
N PRO A 67 48.55 -118.48 -77.67
CA PRO A 67 49.03 -119.40 -76.63
C PRO A 67 50.34 -120.09 -77.06
N GLN A 68 51.15 -120.67 -76.16
CA GLN A 68 50.89 -121.96 -75.50
C GLN A 68 51.86 -122.24 -74.33
N ARG A 69 51.32 -122.96 -73.32
CA ARG A 69 51.94 -123.70 -72.19
C ARG A 69 52.40 -122.90 -70.96
N HIS A 70 51.61 -122.98 -69.87
CA HIS A 70 51.97 -123.42 -68.50
C HIS A 70 50.76 -123.18 -67.56
N HIS A 71 50.10 -124.24 -67.09
CA HIS A 71 48.71 -124.19 -66.58
C HIS A 71 48.54 -124.17 -65.04
N GLU A 72 49.61 -123.98 -64.25
CA GLU A 72 49.52 -124.02 -62.76
C GLU A 72 49.62 -122.66 -62.06
N GLU A 73 50.28 -121.66 -62.65
CA GLU A 73 50.47 -120.34 -62.00
C GLU A 73 49.22 -119.45 -61.98
N GLN A 74 48.32 -119.61 -62.95
CA GLN A 74 47.14 -118.75 -63.10
C GLN A 74 46.06 -119.00 -62.03
N ARG A 75 46.07 -120.18 -61.40
CA ARG A 75 45.21 -120.47 -60.23
C ARG A 75 45.71 -119.79 -58.95
N ARG A 76 47.03 -119.63 -58.79
CA ARG A 76 47.61 -118.92 -57.63
C ARG A 76 47.33 -117.42 -57.71
N TYR A 77 47.51 -116.82 -58.89
CA TYR A 77 47.30 -115.38 -59.10
C TYR A 77 45.86 -114.92 -58.80
N ASN A 78 44.85 -115.66 -59.26
CA ASN A 78 43.45 -115.33 -58.98
C ASN A 78 43.06 -115.55 -57.50
N HIS A 79 43.69 -116.49 -56.80
CA HIS A 79 43.47 -116.72 -55.36
C HIS A 79 44.12 -115.63 -54.49
N GLU A 80 45.32 -115.18 -54.85
CA GLU A 80 46.02 -114.07 -54.18
C GLU A 80 45.27 -112.74 -54.29
N ILE A 81 44.70 -112.41 -55.45
CA ILE A 81 43.90 -111.18 -55.61
C ILE A 81 42.63 -111.25 -54.76
N GLN A 82 42.02 -112.42 -54.63
CA GLN A 82 40.84 -112.61 -53.78
C GLN A 82 41.18 -112.45 -52.29
N GLN A 83 42.32 -112.98 -51.84
CA GLN A 83 42.83 -112.80 -50.48
C GLN A 83 43.21 -111.34 -50.22
N GLN A 84 43.91 -110.65 -51.13
CA GLN A 84 44.26 -109.24 -50.97
C GLN A 84 43.02 -108.34 -50.91
N ASN A 85 41.99 -108.61 -51.71
CA ASN A 85 40.73 -107.87 -51.65
C ASN A 85 39.94 -108.14 -50.36
N GLN A 86 40.03 -109.35 -49.80
CA GLN A 86 39.47 -109.65 -48.48
C GLN A 86 40.25 -108.92 -47.37
N LEU A 87 41.58 -108.93 -47.42
CA LEU A 87 42.44 -108.24 -46.46
C LEU A 87 42.22 -106.73 -46.50
N LYS A 88 42.08 -106.14 -47.69
CA LYS A 88 41.83 -104.70 -47.89
C LYS A 88 40.45 -104.30 -47.37
N LYS A 89 39.42 -105.13 -47.59
CA LYS A 89 38.10 -104.93 -46.98
C LYS A 89 38.14 -105.04 -45.46
N GLN A 90 38.99 -105.91 -44.91
CA GLN A 90 39.15 -106.10 -43.48
C GLN A 90 39.87 -104.90 -42.84
N GLN A 91 40.94 -104.40 -43.47
CA GLN A 91 41.63 -103.17 -43.08
C GLN A 91 40.73 -101.94 -43.18
N GLU A 92 39.95 -101.79 -44.25
CA GLU A 92 38.97 -100.69 -44.36
C GLU A 92 37.88 -100.78 -43.27
N LYS A 93 37.48 -102.00 -42.87
CA LYS A 93 36.49 -102.22 -41.82
C LYS A 93 37.05 -101.87 -40.44
N GLU A 94 38.30 -102.25 -40.16
CA GLU A 94 39.02 -101.87 -38.94
C GLU A 94 39.30 -100.37 -38.88
N GLU A 95 39.68 -99.75 -39.99
CA GLU A 95 39.91 -98.30 -40.05
C GLU A 95 38.59 -97.52 -39.85
N ARG A 96 37.48 -98.00 -40.42
CA ARG A 96 36.13 -97.47 -40.15
C ARG A 96 35.73 -97.65 -38.69
N GLN A 97 36.05 -98.79 -38.07
CA GLN A 97 35.81 -99.01 -36.65
C GLN A 97 36.65 -98.09 -35.76
N ARG A 98 37.94 -97.92 -36.05
CA ARG A 98 38.81 -96.96 -35.35
C ARG A 98 38.29 -95.54 -35.47
N LYS A 99 37.98 -95.07 -36.68
CA LYS A 99 37.39 -93.73 -36.91
C LYS A 99 36.05 -93.57 -36.20
N HIS A 100 35.25 -94.63 -36.10
CA HIS A 100 33.99 -94.59 -35.35
C HIS A 100 34.22 -94.48 -33.84
N GLN A 101 35.14 -95.27 -33.28
CA GLN A 101 35.52 -95.21 -31.86
C GLN A 101 36.14 -93.85 -31.50
N GLU A 102 37.02 -93.33 -32.35
CA GLU A 102 37.67 -92.03 -32.16
C GLU A 102 36.65 -90.88 -32.23
N LYS A 103 35.70 -90.95 -33.16
CA LYS A 103 34.57 -90.02 -33.24
C LYS A 103 33.67 -90.09 -31.99
N GLN A 104 33.38 -91.29 -31.49
CA GLN A 104 32.61 -91.46 -30.25
C GLN A 104 33.35 -90.90 -29.03
N HIS A 105 34.67 -91.11 -28.95
CA HIS A 105 35.51 -90.59 -27.88
C HIS A 105 35.59 -89.05 -27.92
N GLN A 106 35.81 -88.45 -29.10
CA GLN A 106 35.74 -86.99 -29.28
C GLN A 106 34.36 -86.42 -28.92
N GLU A 107 33.28 -87.12 -29.28
CA GLU A 107 31.93 -86.67 -28.95
C GLU A 107 31.65 -86.74 -27.43
N GLN A 108 32.22 -87.74 -26.73
CA GLN A 108 32.16 -87.81 -25.27
C GLN A 108 32.96 -86.69 -24.59
N LEU A 109 34.18 -86.42 -25.05
CA LEU A 109 35.00 -85.30 -24.57
C LEU A 109 34.29 -83.96 -24.78
N ALA A 110 33.75 -83.72 -25.99
CA ALA A 110 32.98 -82.50 -26.27
C ALA A 110 31.71 -82.38 -25.42
N LYS A 111 31.04 -83.49 -25.07
CA LYS A 111 29.90 -83.49 -24.14
C LYS A 111 30.33 -83.15 -22.72
N GLN A 112 31.47 -83.66 -22.25
CA GLN A 112 32.04 -83.33 -20.94
C GLN A 112 32.45 -81.85 -20.87
N GLU A 113 33.14 -81.32 -21.88
CA GLU A 113 33.53 -79.91 -21.95
C GLU A 113 32.31 -78.98 -21.96
N ARG A 114 31.26 -79.30 -22.75
CA ARG A 114 30.00 -78.52 -22.75
C ARG A 114 29.30 -78.54 -21.40
N LYS A 115 29.35 -79.67 -20.68
CA LYS A 115 28.78 -79.79 -19.34
C LYS A 115 29.57 -78.91 -18.36
N HIS A 116 30.89 -79.01 -18.38
CA HIS A 116 31.77 -78.21 -17.53
C HIS A 116 31.64 -76.71 -17.81
N GLN A 117 31.59 -76.28 -19.08
CA GLN A 117 31.33 -74.88 -19.44
C GLN A 117 29.97 -74.37 -18.96
N LYS A 118 28.93 -75.20 -19.01
CA LYS A 118 27.60 -74.84 -18.48
C LYS A 118 27.63 -74.66 -16.96
N GLU A 119 28.30 -75.56 -16.24
CA GLU A 119 28.48 -75.48 -14.79
C GLU A 119 29.27 -74.22 -14.40
N LEU A 120 30.38 -73.95 -15.08
CA LEU A 120 31.19 -72.75 -14.86
C LEU A 120 30.39 -71.46 -15.07
N LYS A 121 29.58 -71.42 -16.15
CA LYS A 121 28.74 -70.26 -16.47
C LYS A 121 27.60 -70.07 -15.47
N GLN A 122 27.02 -71.15 -14.96
CA GLN A 122 26.02 -71.08 -13.88
C GLN A 122 26.65 -70.60 -12.57
N GLN A 123 27.87 -71.03 -12.26
CA GLN A 123 28.59 -70.61 -11.07
C GLN A 123 28.95 -69.11 -11.14
N GLN A 124 29.47 -68.63 -12.27
CA GLN A 124 29.73 -67.21 -12.50
C GLN A 124 28.44 -66.36 -12.39
N GLN A 125 27.33 -66.82 -12.95
CA GLN A 125 26.05 -66.11 -12.84
C GLN A 125 25.51 -66.08 -11.40
N LYS A 126 25.76 -67.13 -10.61
CA LYS A 126 25.37 -67.19 -9.21
C LYS A 126 26.20 -66.19 -8.37
N GLU A 127 27.53 -66.20 -8.56
CA GLU A 127 28.44 -65.26 -7.89
C GLU A 127 28.13 -63.80 -8.26
N GLU A 128 27.82 -63.51 -9.53
CA GLU A 128 27.44 -62.15 -9.96
C GLU A 128 26.11 -61.69 -9.32
N ARG A 129 25.14 -62.60 -9.17
CA ARG A 129 23.87 -62.31 -8.49
C ARG A 129 24.06 -62.03 -7.01
N GLU A 130 24.87 -62.85 -6.34
CA GLU A 130 25.19 -62.68 -4.92
C GLU A 130 25.94 -61.36 -4.68
N ARG A 131 26.91 -61.04 -5.54
CA ARG A 131 27.63 -59.76 -5.49
C ARG A 131 26.71 -58.56 -5.69
N LYS A 132 25.84 -58.58 -6.70
CA LYS A 132 24.85 -57.51 -6.93
C LYS A 132 23.86 -57.37 -5.76
N GLN A 133 23.52 -58.48 -5.11
CA GLN A 133 22.64 -58.46 -3.94
C GLN A 133 23.34 -57.85 -2.72
N GLN A 134 24.63 -58.18 -2.50
CA GLN A 134 25.44 -57.55 -1.45
C GLN A 134 25.64 -56.05 -1.71
N GLU A 135 26.00 -55.66 -2.93
CA GLU A 135 26.14 -54.24 -3.32
C GLU A 135 24.83 -53.45 -3.07
N ARG A 136 23.67 -54.02 -3.44
CA ARG A 136 22.36 -53.38 -3.14
C ARG A 136 22.07 -53.25 -1.65
N GLN A 137 22.39 -54.27 -0.85
CA GLN A 137 22.18 -54.22 0.60
C GLN A 137 23.10 -53.19 1.27
N GLU A 138 24.34 -53.08 0.80
CA GLU A 138 25.30 -52.09 1.29
C GLU A 138 24.88 -50.66 0.90
N GLN A 139 24.41 -50.46 -0.33
CA GLN A 139 23.89 -49.19 -0.81
C GLN A 139 22.65 -48.73 -0.01
N GLN A 140 21.73 -49.65 0.28
CA GLN A 140 20.57 -49.37 1.14
C GLN A 140 20.97 -49.02 2.59
N LYS A 141 22.00 -49.68 3.14
CA LYS A 141 22.52 -49.34 4.47
C LYS A 141 23.14 -47.94 4.46
N LEU A 142 23.91 -47.60 3.43
CA LEU A 142 24.55 -46.30 3.29
C LEU A 142 23.51 -45.18 3.16
N GLU A 143 22.51 -45.35 2.28
CA GLU A 143 21.42 -44.38 2.13
C GLU A 143 20.64 -44.17 3.44
N LYS A 144 20.40 -45.24 4.19
CA LYS A 144 19.71 -45.15 5.49
C LYS A 144 20.54 -44.39 6.52
N GLN A 145 21.85 -44.63 6.58
CA GLN A 145 22.77 -43.86 7.43
C GLN A 145 22.83 -42.39 7.01
N GLU A 146 22.89 -42.10 5.72
CA GLU A 146 22.94 -40.73 5.20
C GLU A 146 21.67 -39.96 5.53
N ARG A 147 20.48 -40.58 5.34
CA ARG A 147 19.20 -39.99 5.76
C ARG A 147 19.16 -39.72 7.26
N GLN A 148 19.67 -40.63 8.09
CA GLN A 148 19.75 -40.42 9.54
C GLN A 148 20.66 -39.24 9.89
N ARG A 149 21.84 -39.14 9.25
CA ARG A 149 22.78 -38.05 9.46
C ARG A 149 22.20 -36.70 9.03
N GLN A 150 21.52 -36.64 7.88
CA GLN A 150 20.84 -35.42 7.42
C GLN A 150 19.74 -34.98 8.37
N ASN A 151 18.93 -35.92 8.89
CA ASN A 151 17.89 -35.61 9.86
C ASN A 151 18.48 -35.09 11.18
N GLN A 152 19.57 -35.68 11.67
CA GLN A 152 20.26 -35.20 12.87
C GLN A 152 20.83 -33.79 12.66
N LEU A 153 21.46 -33.53 11.51
CA LEU A 153 22.01 -32.22 11.18
C LEU A 153 20.90 -31.16 11.12
N LYS A 154 19.76 -31.49 10.50
CA LYS A 154 18.59 -30.61 10.41
C LYS A 154 18.02 -30.29 11.79
N GLN A 155 17.87 -31.29 12.66
CA GLN A 155 17.41 -31.07 14.04
C GLN A 155 18.39 -30.20 14.85
N GLN A 156 19.69 -30.37 14.64
CA GLN A 156 20.71 -29.55 15.28
C GLN A 156 20.64 -28.10 14.81
N GLN A 157 20.54 -27.87 13.50
CA GLN A 157 20.37 -26.53 12.91
C GLN A 157 19.10 -25.84 13.42
N GLU A 158 17.96 -26.54 13.45
CA GLU A 158 16.70 -25.99 13.97
C GLU A 158 16.82 -25.63 15.46
N LYS A 159 17.56 -26.41 16.25
CA LYS A 159 17.78 -26.13 17.67
C LYS A 159 18.69 -24.91 17.87
N GLU A 160 19.77 -24.80 17.11
CA GLU A 160 20.68 -23.65 17.13
C GLU A 160 19.97 -22.36 16.67
N GLU A 161 19.15 -22.43 15.63
CA GLU A 161 18.37 -21.30 15.14
C GLU A 161 17.35 -20.83 16.18
N ARG A 162 16.64 -21.76 16.84
CA ARG A 162 15.72 -21.44 17.95
C ARG A 162 16.45 -20.76 19.11
N GLN A 163 17.63 -21.25 19.49
CA GLN A 163 18.44 -20.64 20.55
C GLN A 163 18.90 -19.24 20.16
N ARG A 164 19.39 -19.05 18.93
CA ARG A 164 19.84 -17.76 18.43
C ARG A 164 18.70 -16.75 18.40
N LYS A 165 17.50 -17.16 17.96
CA LYS A 165 16.30 -16.33 17.95
C LYS A 165 15.87 -15.91 19.36
N GLN A 166 15.87 -16.84 20.31
CA GLN A 166 15.56 -16.53 21.72
C GLN A 166 16.59 -15.58 22.35
N GLN A 167 17.87 -15.72 21.99
CA GLN A 167 18.93 -14.83 22.48
C GLN A 167 18.77 -13.42 21.90
N LEU A 168 18.47 -13.31 20.60
CA LEU A 168 18.22 -12.02 19.95
C LEU A 168 17.01 -11.31 20.57
N GLU A 169 15.90 -12.03 20.78
CA GLU A 169 14.69 -11.47 21.40
C GLU A 169 14.93 -10.99 22.85
N ARG A 170 15.78 -11.70 23.61
CA ARG A 170 16.19 -11.25 24.96
C ARG A 170 17.03 -9.98 24.89
N GLN A 171 17.96 -9.88 23.94
CA GLN A 171 18.79 -8.69 23.73
C GLN A 171 17.94 -7.49 23.30
N GLU A 172 16.99 -7.68 22.38
CA GLU A 172 16.06 -6.64 21.95
C GLU A 172 15.20 -6.12 23.11
N LYS A 173 14.65 -7.02 23.94
CA LYS A 173 13.88 -6.63 25.13
C LYS A 173 14.74 -5.86 26.13
N GLN A 174 15.98 -6.28 26.35
CA GLN A 174 16.91 -5.54 27.23
C GLN A 174 17.22 -4.15 26.68
N HIS A 175 17.47 -4.03 25.37
CA HIS A 175 17.77 -2.76 24.73
C HIS A 175 16.56 -1.80 24.75
N GLN A 176 15.36 -2.31 24.46
CA GLN A 176 14.12 -1.52 24.57
C GLN A 176 13.88 -1.03 25.99
N ASN A 177 14.12 -1.87 27.01
CA ASN A 177 13.98 -1.47 28.40
C ASN A 177 14.99 -0.37 28.78
N GLN A 178 16.24 -0.44 28.29
CA GLN A 178 17.24 0.61 28.51
C GLN A 178 16.82 1.93 27.85
N ILE A 179 16.35 1.89 26.60
CA ILE A 179 15.84 3.08 25.90
C ILE A 179 14.69 3.70 26.68
N LYS A 180 13.73 2.89 27.13
CA LYS A 180 12.59 3.36 27.91
C LYS A 180 13.02 4.04 29.22
N GLN A 181 13.95 3.44 29.95
CA GLN A 181 14.49 4.04 31.18
C GLN A 181 15.24 5.36 30.91
N GLN A 182 16.00 5.43 29.82
CA GLN A 182 16.69 6.65 29.38
C GLN A 182 15.67 7.76 29.08
N GLN A 183 14.63 7.46 28.30
CA GLN A 183 13.57 8.41 27.93
C GLN A 183 12.81 8.92 29.17
N GLU A 184 12.43 8.04 30.09
CA GLU A 184 11.76 8.43 31.34
C GLU A 184 12.65 9.35 32.20
N LYS A 185 13.96 9.11 32.22
CA LYS A 185 14.93 9.95 32.95
C LYS A 185 15.08 11.33 32.31
N GLU A 186 15.20 11.39 30.99
CA GLU A 186 15.28 12.65 30.23
C GLU A 186 13.99 13.47 30.36
N GLU A 187 12.83 12.82 30.30
CA GLU A 187 11.53 13.47 30.47
C GLU A 187 11.38 14.07 31.87
N ARG A 188 11.77 13.33 32.92
CA ARG A 188 11.79 13.84 34.30
C ARG A 188 12.71 15.06 34.44
N GLN A 189 13.90 15.03 33.84
CA GLN A 189 14.83 16.16 33.86
C GLN A 189 14.27 17.37 33.12
N ARG A 190 13.66 17.16 31.95
CA ARG A 190 13.03 18.23 31.16
C ARG A 190 11.87 18.88 31.91
N LYS A 191 11.04 18.07 32.57
CA LYS A 191 9.92 18.55 33.39
C LYS A 191 10.41 19.41 34.58
N GLN A 192 11.46 18.97 35.27
CA GLN A 192 12.07 19.75 36.36
C GLN A 192 12.68 21.07 35.86
N GLN A 193 13.31 21.08 34.68
CA GLN A 193 13.84 22.31 34.08
C GLN A 193 12.74 23.30 33.69
N LEU A 194 11.66 22.80 33.06
CA LEU A 194 10.49 23.61 32.72
C LEU A 194 9.84 24.22 33.96
N GLU A 195 9.63 23.43 35.02
CA GLU A 195 9.04 23.93 36.26
C GLU A 195 9.92 25.02 36.92
N LYS A 196 11.26 24.84 36.88
CA LYS A 196 12.20 25.85 37.36
C LYS A 196 12.14 27.14 36.54
N GLN A 197 12.05 27.03 35.21
CA GLN A 197 11.89 28.19 34.31
C GLN A 197 10.56 28.91 34.54
N GLU A 198 9.46 28.18 34.71
CA GLU A 198 8.15 28.77 35.00
C GLU A 198 8.14 29.52 36.33
N ARG A 199 8.72 28.94 37.39
CA ARG A 199 8.86 29.63 38.69
C ARG A 199 9.68 30.92 38.56
N GLN A 200 10.78 30.89 37.78
CA GLN A 200 11.57 32.09 37.50
C GLN A 200 10.77 33.16 36.74
N ARG A 201 10.02 32.76 35.71
CA ARG A 201 9.17 33.65 34.93
C ARG A 201 8.05 34.26 35.78
N GLN A 202 7.39 33.47 36.61
CA GLN A 202 6.36 33.97 37.53
C GLN A 202 6.93 34.97 38.54
N ASN A 203 8.13 34.71 39.07
CA ASN A 203 8.78 35.65 39.98
C ASN A 203 9.16 36.96 39.29
N GLN A 204 9.68 36.91 38.06
CA GLN A 204 9.95 38.10 37.25
C GLN A 204 8.68 38.89 36.95
N LEU A 205 7.58 38.22 36.58
CA LEU A 205 6.30 38.86 36.29
C LEU A 205 5.75 39.57 37.53
N LYS A 206 5.80 38.92 38.70
CA LYS A 206 5.40 39.54 39.98
C LYS A 206 6.25 40.77 40.30
N GLN A 207 7.56 40.72 40.04
CA GLN A 207 8.45 41.86 40.26
C GLN A 207 8.14 43.03 39.31
N GLN A 208 7.87 42.74 38.03
CA GLN A 208 7.45 43.74 37.04
C GLN A 208 6.11 44.37 37.41
N GLN A 209 5.13 43.57 37.83
CA GLN A 209 3.83 44.08 38.28
C GLN A 209 3.96 45.00 39.49
N LYS A 210 4.81 44.64 40.45
CA LYS A 210 5.06 45.48 41.63
C LYS A 210 5.71 46.82 41.24
N GLN A 211 6.67 46.80 40.31
CA GLN A 211 7.29 48.02 39.78
C GLN A 211 6.30 48.89 39.00
N GLN A 212 5.43 48.28 38.19
CA GLN A 212 4.38 49.02 37.47
C GLN A 212 3.39 49.67 38.43
N GLN A 213 2.92 48.95 39.44
CA GLN A 213 2.02 49.50 40.46
C GLN A 213 2.67 50.66 41.23
N GLU A 214 3.94 50.56 41.56
CA GLU A 214 4.67 51.63 42.26
C GLU A 214 4.84 52.87 41.38
N LEU A 215 5.18 52.69 40.09
CA LEU A 215 5.26 53.78 39.12
C LEU A 215 3.89 54.44 38.89
N GLU A 216 2.83 53.65 38.82
CA GLU A 216 1.46 54.14 38.62
C GLU A 216 0.98 54.92 39.85
N ARG A 217 1.31 54.45 41.06
CA ARG A 217 1.05 55.18 42.31
C ARG A 217 1.80 56.51 42.35
N GLN A 218 3.06 56.55 41.89
CA GLN A 218 3.83 57.79 41.77
C GLN A 218 3.19 58.76 40.77
N ARG A 219 2.74 58.26 39.60
CA ARG A 219 2.02 59.07 38.61
C ARG A 219 0.72 59.62 39.17
N GLN A 220 -0.09 58.81 39.86
CA GLN A 220 -1.34 59.26 40.49
C GLN A 220 -1.08 60.35 41.54
N ASN A 221 -0.05 60.19 42.37
CA ASN A 221 0.33 61.21 43.35
C ASN A 221 0.78 62.52 42.66
N GLN A 222 1.54 62.44 41.57
CA GLN A 222 1.93 63.63 40.79
C GLN A 222 0.72 64.31 40.13
N ILE A 223 -0.23 63.54 39.59
CA ILE A 223 -1.47 64.06 39.02
C ILE A 223 -2.29 64.75 40.10
N LEU A 224 -2.45 64.14 41.28
CA LEU A 224 -3.18 64.72 42.39
C LEU A 224 -2.53 66.02 42.89
N GLN A 225 -1.20 66.07 42.97
CA GLN A 225 -0.47 67.30 43.32
C GLN A 225 -0.68 68.40 42.27
N LYS A 226 -0.59 68.06 40.98
CA LYS A 226 -0.86 69.00 39.88
C LYS A 226 -2.30 69.50 39.90
N GLN A 227 -3.27 68.60 40.11
CA GLN A 227 -4.69 68.95 40.23
C GLN A 227 -4.94 69.86 41.43
N LYS A 228 -4.29 69.62 42.57
CA LYS A 228 -4.42 70.48 43.75
C LYS A 228 -3.84 71.88 43.51
N GLN A 229 -2.66 71.96 42.88
CA GLN A 229 -2.05 73.23 42.49
C GLN A 229 -2.89 73.98 41.44
N GLU A 230 -3.46 73.25 40.47
CA GLU A 230 -4.33 73.80 39.44
C GLU A 230 -5.67 74.25 40.02
N GLN A 231 -6.27 73.50 40.95
CA GLN A 231 -7.47 73.92 41.69
C GLN A 231 -7.22 75.16 42.53
N GLU A 232 -6.08 75.29 43.22
CA GLU A 232 -5.74 76.51 43.95
C GLU A 232 -5.51 77.70 43.01
N ARG A 233 -4.93 77.47 41.82
CA ARG A 233 -4.74 78.50 40.80
C ARG A 233 -6.06 78.93 40.17
N LEU A 234 -6.91 77.97 39.82
CA LEU A 234 -8.26 78.18 39.29
C LEU A 234 -9.15 78.87 40.33
N ALA A 235 -9.13 78.49 41.60
CA ALA A 235 -9.89 79.16 42.67
C ALA A 235 -9.46 80.63 42.87
N ARG A 236 -8.17 80.94 42.73
CA ARG A 236 -7.66 82.34 42.72
C ARG A 236 -8.08 83.11 41.47
N GLU A 237 -8.16 82.46 40.31
CA GLU A 237 -8.66 83.06 39.07
C GLU A 237 -10.20 83.23 39.09
N GLU A 238 -10.91 82.29 39.69
CA GLU A 238 -12.37 82.21 39.75
C GLU A 238 -12.95 83.22 40.76
N ALA A 239 -12.22 83.49 41.86
CA ALA A 239 -12.50 84.63 42.75
C ALA A 239 -12.37 86.01 42.07
N ARG A 240 -11.72 86.09 40.89
CA ARG A 240 -11.54 87.33 40.11
C ARG A 240 -12.45 87.44 38.88
N LYS A 241 -13.22 86.39 38.53
CA LYS A 241 -14.04 86.37 37.31
C LYS A 241 -15.51 86.65 37.66
N PRO A 242 -16.22 87.54 36.95
CA PRO A 242 -17.67 87.66 37.09
C PRO A 242 -18.31 86.32 36.70
N LYS A 243 -19.37 85.92 37.44
CA LYS A 243 -20.05 84.64 37.24
C LYS A 243 -20.38 84.43 35.76
N PRO A 244 -20.02 83.28 35.17
CA PRO A 244 -20.39 83.01 33.79
C PRO A 244 -21.92 83.00 33.67
N PRO A 245 -22.47 83.53 32.56
CA PRO A 245 -23.89 83.38 32.30
C PRO A 245 -24.24 81.88 32.30
N PRO A 246 -25.45 81.52 32.77
CA PRO A 246 -25.89 80.14 32.73
C PRO A 246 -25.73 79.61 31.30
N PRO A 247 -25.33 78.34 31.13
CA PRO A 247 -25.33 77.73 29.80
C PRO A 247 -26.73 77.94 29.20
N PRO A 248 -26.83 78.18 27.89
CA PRO A 248 -28.13 78.27 27.24
C PRO A 248 -28.92 77.01 27.63
N PRO A 249 -30.22 77.14 27.93
CA PRO A 249 -31.03 75.99 28.29
C PRO A 249 -30.88 74.95 27.20
N TYR A 250 -30.41 73.75 27.56
CA TYR A 250 -30.58 72.59 26.70
C TYR A 250 -32.08 72.44 26.50
N ASP A 251 -32.54 72.65 25.28
CA ASP A 251 -33.95 72.55 24.93
C ASP A 251 -34.42 71.14 25.27
N LYS A 252 -35.28 71.05 26.28
CA LYS A 252 -35.87 69.79 26.74
C LYS A 252 -36.82 69.15 25.72
N GLU A 253 -37.06 69.81 24.58
CA GLU A 253 -38.09 69.45 23.60
C GLU A 253 -37.54 68.81 22.31
N LEU A 254 -36.22 68.72 22.14
CA LEU A 254 -35.66 67.92 21.05
C LEU A 254 -35.42 66.51 21.53
N ASP A 255 -35.93 65.54 20.78
CA ASP A 255 -35.61 64.14 20.95
C ASP A 255 -34.15 63.86 20.47
N GLU A 256 -33.18 64.46 21.16
CA GLU A 256 -31.77 64.63 20.75
C GLU A 256 -30.93 63.34 20.74
N HIS A 257 -31.55 62.18 21.00
CA HIS A 257 -30.84 60.90 21.11
C HIS A 257 -29.92 60.59 19.92
N TYR A 258 -30.26 61.11 18.73
CA TYR A 258 -29.51 60.90 17.49
C TYR A 258 -29.03 62.22 16.87
N TYR A 259 -28.88 63.29 17.65
CA TYR A 259 -28.46 64.61 17.16
C TYR A 259 -27.24 64.53 16.22
N HIS A 260 -26.18 63.82 16.63
CA HIS A 260 -24.96 63.67 15.84
C HIS A 260 -25.16 62.95 14.51
N VAL A 261 -26.05 61.94 14.47
CA VAL A 261 -26.38 61.23 13.24
C VAL A 261 -27.27 62.11 12.35
N ASP A 262 -28.23 62.82 12.94
CA ASP A 262 -29.12 63.71 12.21
C ASP A 262 -28.38 64.85 11.50
N GLN A 263 -27.28 65.35 12.06
CA GLN A 263 -26.41 66.30 11.36
C GLN A 263 -25.88 65.77 10.02
N LEU A 264 -25.61 64.45 9.93
CA LEU A 264 -25.16 63.81 8.69
C LEU A 264 -26.31 63.56 7.72
N LEU A 265 -27.52 63.36 8.23
CA LEU A 265 -28.71 63.05 7.43
C LEU A 265 -29.43 64.31 6.93
N ASP A 266 -29.34 65.41 7.65
CA ASP A 266 -30.01 66.68 7.30
C ASP A 266 -29.17 67.58 6.39
N ARG A 267 -27.86 67.31 6.28
CA ARG A 267 -26.92 68.16 5.54
C ARG A 267 -26.28 67.39 4.40
N THR A 268 -26.17 68.05 3.26
CA THR A 268 -25.35 67.56 2.15
C THR A 268 -23.91 68.06 2.29
N GLY A 269 -22.99 67.45 1.55
CA GLY A 269 -21.58 67.84 1.53
C GLY A 269 -20.90 67.43 0.23
N PRO A 270 -19.70 67.95 -0.05
CA PRO A 270 -18.99 67.71 -1.31
C PRO A 270 -18.60 66.24 -1.54
N LEU A 271 -18.60 65.42 -0.48
CA LEU A 271 -18.30 63.98 -0.54
C LEU A 271 -19.56 63.10 -0.50
N ALA A 272 -20.76 63.70 -0.46
CA ALA A 272 -21.99 62.94 -0.48
C ALA A 272 -22.17 62.24 -1.84
N ASN A 273 -22.76 61.03 -1.82
CA ASN A 273 -23.12 60.34 -3.06
C ASN A 273 -24.14 61.18 -3.85
N SER A 274 -24.06 61.20 -5.17
CA SER A 274 -24.99 61.95 -6.02
C SER A 274 -26.47 61.55 -5.83
N SER A 275 -26.71 60.33 -5.37
CA SER A 275 -28.05 59.78 -5.09
C SER A 275 -28.52 60.04 -3.65
N PHE A 276 -27.72 60.71 -2.82
CA PHE A 276 -28.08 60.98 -1.43
C PHE A 276 -29.10 62.12 -1.33
N VAL A 277 -30.16 61.88 -0.55
CA VAL A 277 -31.22 62.86 -0.28
C VAL A 277 -31.23 63.16 1.22
N THR A 278 -31.26 64.43 1.58
CA THR A 278 -31.24 64.87 2.98
C THR A 278 -32.64 64.92 3.61
N GLY A 279 -32.69 64.93 4.94
CA GLY A 279 -33.90 65.18 5.72
C GLY A 279 -34.62 63.93 6.22
N ALA A 280 -35.94 63.93 6.18
CA ALA A 280 -36.77 62.90 6.83
C ALA A 280 -36.65 61.51 6.16
N ALA A 281 -36.46 61.44 4.85
CA ALA A 281 -36.45 60.17 4.10
C ALA A 281 -35.38 59.17 4.60
N PRO A 282 -34.07 59.52 4.69
CA PRO A 282 -33.07 58.58 5.22
C PRO A 282 -33.28 58.26 6.71
N LYS A 283 -33.80 59.22 7.50
CA LYS A 283 -34.12 58.99 8.92
C LYS A 283 -35.23 57.95 9.07
N ASP A 284 -36.30 58.09 8.30
CA ASP A 284 -37.42 57.17 8.28
C ASP A 284 -36.99 55.79 7.77
N LEU A 285 -36.14 55.74 6.74
CA LEU A 285 -35.53 54.50 6.28
C LEU A 285 -34.81 53.79 7.44
N MET A 286 -33.87 54.46 8.11
CA MET A 286 -33.06 53.86 9.19
C MET A 286 -33.89 53.46 10.42
N ARG A 287 -34.88 54.28 10.80
CA ARG A 287 -35.60 54.15 12.08
C ARG A 287 -36.92 53.40 11.99
N LYS A 288 -37.48 53.23 10.78
CA LYS A 288 -38.83 52.64 10.63
C LYS A 288 -38.84 51.41 9.72
N THR A 289 -38.04 51.36 8.67
CA THR A 289 -38.17 50.31 7.64
C THR A 289 -36.95 49.45 7.43
N CYS A 290 -35.74 49.95 7.73
CA CYS A 290 -34.49 49.23 7.51
C CYS A 290 -34.33 48.11 8.55
N LYS A 291 -34.23 46.87 8.06
CA LYS A 291 -33.95 45.68 8.85
C LYS A 291 -32.54 45.21 8.64
N ILE A 292 -31.77 45.12 9.72
CA ILE A 292 -30.37 44.67 9.68
C ILE A 292 -30.24 43.31 10.36
N LEU A 293 -29.59 42.36 9.69
CA LEU A 293 -29.17 41.11 10.31
C LEU A 293 -27.71 41.19 10.74
N VAL A 294 -27.46 40.98 12.03
CA VAL A 294 -26.13 40.76 12.60
C VAL A 294 -25.92 39.26 12.81
N ILE A 295 -24.83 38.73 12.30
CA ILE A 295 -24.46 37.32 12.45
C ILE A 295 -23.22 37.23 13.34
N GLY A 296 -23.39 36.59 14.49
CA GLY A 296 -22.43 36.54 15.59
C GLY A 296 -22.71 37.65 16.61
N ALA A 297 -22.79 37.26 17.88
CA ALA A 297 -22.93 38.11 19.06
C ALA A 297 -21.67 38.10 19.94
N GLY A 298 -20.59 37.43 19.49
CA GLY A 298 -19.30 37.42 20.18
C GLY A 298 -18.36 38.55 19.73
N GLY A 299 -17.68 39.20 20.68
CA GLY A 299 -16.59 40.15 20.43
C GLY A 299 -17.00 41.27 19.47
N LEU A 300 -16.64 41.12 18.20
CA LEU A 300 -17.04 42.05 17.13
C LEU A 300 -18.57 42.18 17.00
N GLY A 301 -19.33 41.09 17.21
CA GLY A 301 -20.79 41.12 17.22
C GLY A 301 -21.39 42.05 18.29
N CYS A 302 -20.79 42.07 19.50
CA CYS A 302 -21.19 42.97 20.57
C CYS A 302 -21.01 44.45 20.16
N GLU A 303 -19.85 44.77 19.58
CA GLU A 303 -19.52 46.11 19.09
C GLU A 303 -20.45 46.54 17.95
N ILE A 304 -20.71 45.65 16.99
CA ILE A 304 -21.62 45.93 15.86
C ILE A 304 -23.03 46.26 16.37
N LEU A 305 -23.58 45.45 17.28
CA LEU A 305 -24.91 45.66 17.84
C LEU A 305 -25.00 47.01 18.56
N GLN A 306 -24.02 47.34 19.39
CA GLN A 306 -23.97 48.63 20.06
C GLN A 306 -23.92 49.78 19.05
N ASN A 307 -23.03 49.69 18.06
CA ASN A 307 -22.83 50.75 17.08
C ASN A 307 -24.09 50.98 16.25
N LEU A 308 -24.73 49.93 15.73
CA LEU A 308 -25.97 50.05 14.96
C LEU A 308 -27.10 50.66 15.79
N ALA A 309 -27.26 50.24 17.05
CA ALA A 309 -28.26 50.79 17.95
C ALA A 309 -28.04 52.29 18.23
N LEU A 310 -26.79 52.70 18.45
CA LEU A 310 -26.42 54.10 18.71
C LEU A 310 -26.46 54.97 17.44
N LEU A 311 -26.30 54.38 16.26
CA LEU A 311 -26.48 55.06 14.97
C LEU A 311 -27.96 55.27 14.60
N GLY A 312 -28.90 54.69 15.36
CA GLY A 312 -30.33 54.91 15.18
C GLY A 312 -31.01 53.94 14.23
N PHE A 313 -30.40 52.78 13.96
CA PHE A 313 -31.13 51.66 13.36
C PHE A 313 -32.05 51.03 14.40
N ALA A 314 -33.33 50.93 14.08
CA ALA A 314 -34.34 50.53 15.06
C ALA A 314 -34.71 49.04 15.01
N ASP A 315 -34.60 48.37 13.86
CA ASP A 315 -34.95 46.95 13.69
C ASP A 315 -33.72 46.11 13.36
N ILE A 316 -33.18 45.46 14.38
CA ILE A 316 -31.96 44.65 14.30
C ILE A 316 -32.30 43.22 14.68
N HIS A 317 -31.81 42.27 13.90
CA HIS A 317 -31.87 40.85 14.22
C HIS A 317 -30.46 40.35 14.53
N VAL A 318 -30.32 39.46 15.49
CA VAL A 318 -29.04 38.83 15.82
C VAL A 318 -29.16 37.32 15.81
N ILE A 319 -28.27 36.64 15.07
CA ILE A 319 -28.09 35.19 15.11
C ILE A 319 -26.77 34.87 15.83
N ASP A 320 -26.82 33.99 16.82
CA ASP A 320 -25.64 33.37 17.41
C ASP A 320 -26.04 31.98 17.96
N MET A 321 -25.20 30.97 17.76
CA MET A 321 -25.47 29.59 18.19
C MET A 321 -24.81 29.22 19.53
N ASP A 322 -23.99 30.12 20.09
CA ASP A 322 -23.22 29.85 21.29
C ASP A 322 -23.94 30.32 22.56
N THR A 323 -23.54 29.70 23.66
CA THR A 323 -23.80 30.18 25.02
C THR A 323 -22.63 31.00 25.55
N ILE A 324 -22.89 31.82 26.57
CA ILE A 324 -21.88 32.67 27.21
C ILE A 324 -20.95 31.82 28.08
N ASP A 325 -19.64 32.01 27.90
CA ASP A 325 -18.59 31.40 28.72
C ASP A 325 -17.79 32.45 29.51
N ILE A 326 -17.19 32.06 30.65
CA ILE A 326 -16.38 32.96 31.48
C ILE A 326 -15.24 33.64 30.68
N SER A 327 -14.65 32.92 29.73
CA SER A 327 -13.57 33.42 28.86
C SER A 327 -14.03 34.52 27.90
N ASN A 328 -15.34 34.74 27.75
CA ASN A 328 -15.92 35.76 26.89
C ASN A 328 -15.94 37.14 27.58
N LEU A 329 -16.02 37.17 28.90
CA LEU A 329 -16.26 38.40 29.68
C LEU A 329 -15.12 39.43 29.58
N ASN A 330 -13.91 39.02 29.17
CA ASN A 330 -12.78 39.91 29.00
C ASN A 330 -12.91 40.87 27.80
N ARG A 331 -13.81 40.58 26.84
CA ARG A 331 -13.94 41.35 25.59
C ARG A 331 -15.38 41.50 25.09
N GLN A 332 -16.34 40.75 25.64
CA GLN A 332 -17.73 40.74 25.21
C GLN A 332 -18.59 41.46 26.25
N PHE A 333 -18.51 42.80 26.25
CA PHE A 333 -19.02 43.67 27.31
C PHE A 333 -20.55 43.71 27.44
N LEU A 334 -21.30 43.07 26.54
CA LEU A 334 -22.75 42.91 26.68
C LEU A 334 -23.13 41.84 27.73
N PHE A 335 -22.17 41.01 28.15
CA PHE A 335 -22.40 39.88 29.05
C PHE A 335 -21.85 40.15 30.46
N ARG A 336 -22.47 39.54 31.48
CA ARG A 336 -22.05 39.60 32.89
C ARG A 336 -21.85 38.18 33.43
N GLU A 337 -21.21 38.07 34.60
CA GLU A 337 -20.96 36.76 35.24
C GLU A 337 -22.25 35.96 35.49
N GLN A 338 -23.35 36.65 35.82
CA GLN A 338 -24.67 36.03 36.02
C GLN A 338 -25.29 35.47 34.73
N ASP A 339 -24.76 35.86 33.56
CA ASP A 339 -25.29 35.44 32.25
C ASP A 339 -24.59 34.17 31.71
N ILE A 340 -23.59 33.65 32.42
CA ILE A 340 -22.84 32.45 32.01
C ILE A 340 -23.80 31.27 31.80
N GLY A 341 -23.65 30.58 30.66
CA GLY A 341 -24.50 29.47 30.23
C GLY A 341 -25.76 29.87 29.48
N GLN A 342 -26.14 31.15 29.47
CA GLN A 342 -27.29 31.63 28.69
C GLN A 342 -26.92 31.85 27.21
N PRO A 343 -27.88 31.79 26.27
CA PRO A 343 -27.65 32.08 24.86
C PRO A 343 -27.11 33.50 24.61
N LYS A 344 -26.01 33.63 23.86
CA LYS A 344 -25.41 34.94 23.57
C LYS A 344 -26.38 35.88 22.85
N ALA A 345 -27.10 35.37 21.84
CA ALA A 345 -28.05 36.16 21.05
C ALA A 345 -29.14 36.78 21.93
N GLU A 346 -29.73 36.01 22.84
CA GLU A 346 -30.81 36.45 23.71
C GLU A 346 -30.35 37.49 24.72
N VAL A 347 -29.22 37.25 25.40
CA VAL A 347 -28.67 38.18 26.38
C VAL A 347 -28.20 39.47 25.71
N ALA A 348 -27.56 39.38 24.55
CA ALA A 348 -27.13 40.56 23.79
C ALA A 348 -28.33 41.42 23.38
N ALA A 349 -29.40 40.80 22.85
CA ALA A 349 -30.63 41.50 22.49
C ALA A 349 -31.27 42.19 23.70
N LYS A 350 -31.42 41.45 24.80
CA LYS A 350 -31.97 41.97 26.07
C LYS A 350 -31.16 43.16 26.58
N PHE A 351 -29.82 43.06 26.56
CA PHE A 351 -28.94 44.12 27.04
C PHE A 351 -29.09 45.39 26.19
N ILE A 352 -29.04 45.27 24.87
CA ILE A 352 -29.13 46.43 23.97
C ILE A 352 -30.50 47.09 24.05
N THR A 353 -31.60 46.34 23.99
CA THR A 353 -32.95 46.91 24.11
C THR A 353 -33.20 47.57 25.45
N ALA A 354 -32.64 47.04 26.55
CA ALA A 354 -32.70 47.70 27.86
C ALA A 354 -31.88 49.01 27.90
N ARG A 355 -30.75 49.07 27.17
CA ARG A 355 -29.85 50.23 27.17
C ARG A 355 -30.25 51.32 26.19
N VAL A 356 -30.86 50.95 25.07
CA VAL A 356 -31.29 51.84 23.98
C VAL A 356 -32.78 51.57 23.69
N PRO A 357 -33.71 52.20 24.44
CA PRO A 357 -35.13 51.83 24.44
C PRO A 357 -35.86 51.92 23.09
N LYS A 358 -35.34 52.70 22.14
CA LYS A 358 -35.92 52.88 20.80
C LYS A 358 -35.52 51.79 19.80
N VAL A 359 -34.64 50.87 20.20
CA VAL A 359 -34.11 49.82 19.34
C VAL A 359 -34.71 48.48 19.74
N LYS A 360 -35.30 47.83 18.76
CA LYS A 360 -35.76 46.44 18.85
C LYS A 360 -34.65 45.54 18.33
N VAL A 361 -34.13 44.69 19.21
CA VAL A 361 -33.22 43.61 18.83
C VAL A 361 -33.95 42.28 18.94
N THR A 362 -34.13 41.57 17.83
CA THR A 362 -34.78 40.25 17.79
C THR A 362 -33.71 39.15 17.81
N PRO A 363 -33.59 38.35 18.89
CA PRO A 363 -32.59 37.30 18.99
C PRO A 363 -33.03 36.02 18.26
N HIS A 364 -32.04 35.29 17.73
CA HIS A 364 -32.18 33.97 17.14
C HIS A 364 -31.06 33.07 17.68
N TYR A 365 -31.38 32.23 18.66
CA TYR A 365 -30.45 31.24 19.18
C TYR A 365 -30.46 29.98 18.31
N CYS A 366 -29.74 30.05 17.19
CA CYS A 366 -29.65 28.96 16.22
C CYS A 366 -28.39 29.12 15.35
N LYS A 367 -28.10 28.12 14.53
CA LYS A 367 -27.08 28.26 13.50
C LYS A 367 -27.63 29.05 12.32
N ILE A 368 -26.74 29.65 11.53
CA ILE A 368 -27.15 30.33 10.30
C ILE A 368 -27.78 29.34 9.31
N GLN A 369 -27.32 28.09 9.29
CA GLN A 369 -27.84 27.05 8.40
C GLN A 369 -29.28 26.63 8.73
N ASP A 370 -29.80 27.00 9.89
CA ASP A 370 -31.16 26.63 10.32
C ASP A 370 -32.23 27.59 9.76
N LYS A 371 -31.82 28.69 9.11
CA LYS A 371 -32.71 29.67 8.47
C LYS A 371 -32.80 29.45 6.98
N ASP A 372 -33.98 29.71 6.42
CA ASP A 372 -34.26 29.57 5.00
C ASP A 372 -33.97 30.87 4.23
N ASP A 373 -34.02 30.75 2.90
CA ASP A 373 -33.82 31.86 1.97
C ASP A 373 -34.82 33.00 2.20
N ALA A 374 -36.07 32.65 2.53
CA ALA A 374 -37.12 33.61 2.86
C ALA A 374 -36.76 34.46 4.09
N PHE A 375 -36.12 33.86 5.10
CA PHE A 375 -35.63 34.60 6.25
C PHE A 375 -34.58 35.65 5.86
N TYR A 376 -33.58 35.27 5.06
CA TYR A 376 -32.52 36.19 4.63
C TYR A 376 -33.04 37.31 3.71
N MET A 377 -34.07 37.02 2.92
CA MET A 377 -34.72 38.00 2.04
C MET A 377 -35.37 39.18 2.76
N MET A 378 -35.73 39.03 4.05
CA MET A 378 -36.39 40.08 4.83
C MET A 378 -35.47 41.26 5.19
N PHE A 379 -34.15 41.11 5.06
CA PHE A 379 -33.19 42.12 5.52
C PHE A 379 -32.75 43.04 4.39
N ASN A 380 -32.38 44.27 4.75
CA ASN A 380 -31.78 45.25 3.85
C ASN A 380 -30.24 45.18 3.86
N LEU A 381 -29.66 44.68 4.94
CA LEU A 381 -28.21 44.60 5.15
C LEU A 381 -27.88 43.43 6.06
N VAL A 382 -26.81 42.69 5.72
CA VAL A 382 -26.24 41.64 6.58
C VAL A 382 -24.84 42.06 7.01
N VAL A 383 -24.57 41.97 8.32
CA VAL A 383 -23.27 42.30 8.94
C VAL A 383 -22.76 41.09 9.71
N CYS A 384 -21.56 40.61 9.40
CA CYS A 384 -20.96 39.44 10.01
C CYS A 384 -19.82 39.80 10.97
N GLY A 385 -19.92 39.28 12.19
CA GLY A 385 -18.85 39.21 13.19
C GLY A 385 -18.48 37.77 13.51
N LEU A 386 -18.38 36.92 12.47
CA LEU A 386 -18.11 35.49 12.59
C LEU A 386 -16.63 35.24 12.88
N ASP A 387 -16.31 34.09 13.46
CA ASP A 387 -14.93 33.63 13.71
C ASP A 387 -14.51 32.50 12.75
N SER A 388 -15.45 31.66 12.29
CA SER A 388 -15.19 30.57 11.34
C SER A 388 -15.18 31.01 9.88
N VAL A 389 -14.23 30.48 9.10
CA VAL A 389 -14.16 30.64 7.64
C VAL A 389 -15.33 29.94 6.95
N GLU A 390 -15.77 28.79 7.48
CA GLU A 390 -16.86 28.00 6.90
C GLU A 390 -18.19 28.75 6.99
N ALA A 391 -18.47 29.35 8.15
CA ALA A 391 -19.67 30.16 8.35
C ALA A 391 -19.69 31.37 7.41
N ARG A 392 -18.55 32.07 7.24
CA ARG A 392 -18.41 33.20 6.30
C ARG A 392 -18.63 32.77 4.84
N ARG A 393 -18.07 31.62 4.44
CA ARG A 393 -18.28 31.06 3.09
C ARG A 393 -19.73 30.70 2.85
N TRP A 394 -20.37 30.06 3.83
CA TRP A 394 -21.76 29.67 3.73
C TRP A 394 -22.67 30.87 3.54
N ILE A 395 -22.60 31.89 4.42
CA ILE A 395 -23.46 33.06 4.28
C ILE A 395 -23.19 33.83 2.98
N ASN A 396 -21.93 33.94 2.56
CA ASN A 396 -21.60 34.57 1.28
C ASN A 396 -22.25 33.82 0.11
N ALA A 397 -22.18 32.48 0.09
CA ALA A 397 -22.81 31.68 -0.95
C ALA A 397 -24.34 31.81 -0.93
N THR A 398 -24.95 31.77 0.25
CA THR A 398 -26.40 31.97 0.41
C THR A 398 -26.82 33.31 -0.18
N LEU A 399 -26.20 34.43 0.21
CA LEU A 399 -26.58 35.75 -0.30
C LEU A 399 -26.33 35.94 -1.79
N VAL A 400 -25.32 35.28 -2.37
CA VAL A 400 -25.09 35.30 -3.83
C VAL A 400 -26.17 34.51 -4.57
N ASN A 401 -26.57 33.34 -4.07
CA ASN A 401 -27.60 32.51 -4.70
C ASN A 401 -28.99 33.14 -4.65
N LEU A 402 -29.19 34.05 -3.70
CA LEU A 402 -30.40 34.82 -3.51
C LEU A 402 -30.57 35.95 -4.54
N VAL A 403 -29.53 36.32 -5.29
CA VAL A 403 -29.58 37.42 -6.26
C VAL A 403 -30.41 37.02 -7.48
N ASP A 404 -31.47 37.78 -7.71
CA ASP A 404 -32.33 37.71 -8.87
C ASP A 404 -32.14 38.97 -9.74
N PRO A 405 -31.66 38.83 -11.00
CA PRO A 405 -31.47 39.96 -11.92
C PRO A 405 -32.75 40.76 -12.21
N GLU A 406 -33.93 40.14 -12.07
CA GLU A 406 -35.22 40.80 -12.31
C GLU A 406 -35.71 41.58 -11.08
N ASN A 407 -35.14 41.30 -9.91
CA ASN A 407 -35.51 41.93 -8.64
C ASN A 407 -34.28 42.55 -7.94
N PRO A 408 -34.01 43.85 -8.12
CA PRO A 408 -32.86 44.51 -7.48
C PRO A 408 -32.85 44.43 -5.94
N GLU A 409 -34.02 44.34 -5.30
CA GLU A 409 -34.12 44.22 -3.83
C GLU A 409 -33.69 42.84 -3.31
N SER A 410 -33.51 41.85 -4.19
CA SER A 410 -32.94 40.55 -3.84
C SER A 410 -31.46 40.64 -3.45
N LEU A 411 -30.74 41.65 -3.95
CA LEU A 411 -29.35 41.89 -3.60
C LEU A 411 -29.25 42.39 -2.16
N LYS A 412 -28.69 41.56 -1.28
CA LYS A 412 -28.47 41.90 0.13
C LYS A 412 -26.99 42.23 0.34
N PRO A 413 -26.62 43.50 0.58
CA PRO A 413 -25.23 43.87 0.85
C PRO A 413 -24.69 43.10 2.07
N LEU A 414 -23.44 42.66 1.96
CA LEU A 414 -22.74 41.95 3.02
C LEU A 414 -21.53 42.76 3.50
N ILE A 415 -21.51 43.08 4.79
CA ILE A 415 -20.34 43.61 5.50
C ILE A 415 -19.77 42.48 6.35
N ASP A 416 -18.52 42.09 6.11
CA ASP A 416 -17.83 41.03 6.86
C ASP A 416 -16.62 41.60 7.59
N GLY A 417 -16.51 41.30 8.88
CA GLY A 417 -15.37 41.65 9.71
C GLY A 417 -14.77 40.44 10.40
N GLY A 418 -13.44 40.43 10.53
CA GLY A 418 -12.70 39.41 11.26
C GLY A 418 -11.54 40.02 12.05
N THR A 419 -11.28 39.48 13.24
CA THR A 419 -10.19 39.90 14.12
C THR A 419 -9.36 38.70 14.56
N GLU A 420 -8.03 38.88 14.60
CA GLU A 420 -7.09 37.89 15.14
C GLU A 420 -5.96 38.63 15.86
N GLY A 421 -5.93 38.54 17.20
CA GLY A 421 -4.97 39.28 18.01
C GLY A 421 -5.07 40.80 17.80
N MET A 422 -3.98 41.41 17.30
CA MET A 422 -3.89 42.86 17.01
C MET A 422 -4.26 43.19 15.55
N PHE A 423 -4.67 42.21 14.74
CA PHE A 423 -5.00 42.38 13.34
C PHE A 423 -6.51 42.36 13.11
N MET A 424 -6.99 43.22 12.22
CA MET A 424 -8.40 43.30 11.82
C MET A 424 -8.49 43.42 10.30
N ARG A 425 -9.51 42.77 9.73
CA ARG A 425 -9.90 42.95 8.33
C ARG A 425 -11.39 43.24 8.25
N LEU A 426 -11.74 44.27 7.48
CA LEU A 426 -13.12 44.60 7.13
C LEU A 426 -13.27 44.48 5.61
N SER A 427 -14.35 43.85 5.15
CA SER A 427 -14.70 43.72 3.74
C SER A 427 -16.14 44.16 3.53
N PHE A 428 -16.36 44.96 2.48
CA PHE A 428 -17.69 45.24 1.97
C PHE A 428 -17.85 44.53 0.62
N ARG A 429 -18.95 43.80 0.44
CA ARG A 429 -19.28 43.13 -0.83
C ARG A 429 -20.68 43.55 -1.27
N ARG A 430 -20.76 44.06 -2.50
CA ARG A 430 -22.01 44.07 -3.27
C ARG A 430 -22.01 42.77 -4.05
N GLY A 431 -23.11 42.01 -3.94
CA GLY A 431 -23.30 40.68 -4.54
C GLY A 431 -22.96 40.63 -6.01
#